data_AF-R6C5V6-F1
#
_entry.id   AF-R6C5V6-F1
#
_cell.length_a   1.000
_cell.length_b   1.000
_cell.length_c   1.000
_cell.angle_alpha   90.00
_cell.angle_beta   90.00
_cell.angle_gamma   90.00
#
_symmetry.space_group_name_H-M   'P 1'
#
loop_
_entity.id
_entity.type
_entity.pdbx_description
1 polymer ?
#
loop_
_entity_poly.entity_id
_entity_poly.type
_entity_poly.pdbx_seq_one_letter_code
_entity_poly.pdbx_strand_id
1 'polypeptide(L)'
;MEDYGYLVNEHEIECFSHSSSTDELVIRVKEVLDKLGEDLLNSSIDFERFVMIIEYNSQNELMMNEMNPIHEFIVKFVKDKKMCWGLSQHDDIEGVKITLVASK
;
A
#
# COMPACT_ATOMS: atom_id res chain seq x y z
N MET A 1 -8.93 -17.04 -36.75
CA MET A 1 -8.18 -17.20 -35.49
C MET A 1 -8.99 -16.43 -34.46
N GLU A 2 -9.58 -17.11 -33.48
CA GLU A 2 -10.35 -16.45 -32.44
C GLU A 2 -9.39 -15.64 -31.55
N ASP A 3 -9.71 -14.37 -31.33
CA ASP A 3 -8.89 -13.46 -30.54
C ASP A 3 -9.21 -13.65 -29.06
N TYR A 4 -8.38 -14.47 -28.39
CA TYR A 4 -8.46 -14.72 -26.95
C TYR A 4 -7.71 -13.68 -26.12
N GLY A 5 -7.35 -12.51 -26.68
CA GLY A 5 -6.62 -11.45 -25.96
C GLY A 5 -7.34 -10.97 -24.69
N TYR A 6 -8.67 -11.09 -24.63
CA TYR A 6 -9.47 -10.75 -23.45
C TYR A 6 -9.22 -11.67 -22.23
N LEU A 7 -8.77 -12.92 -22.44
CA LEU A 7 -8.42 -13.84 -21.34
C LEU A 7 -7.07 -13.50 -20.69
N VAL A 8 -6.22 -12.71 -21.36
CA VAL A 8 -4.90 -12.30 -20.85
C VAL A 8 -5.04 -11.21 -19.77
N ASN A 9 -6.16 -10.50 -19.74
CA ASN A 9 -6.43 -9.37 -18.83
C ASN A 9 -7.36 -9.71 -17.65
N GLU A 10 -7.69 -10.98 -17.40
CA GLU A 10 -8.58 -11.33 -16.28
C GLU A 10 -7.98 -11.03 -14.90
N HIS A 11 -6.66 -10.86 -14.80
CA HIS A 11 -5.94 -10.64 -13.54
C HIS A 11 -4.87 -9.54 -13.69
N GLU A 12 -5.29 -8.30 -13.99
CA GLU A 12 -4.40 -7.14 -13.86
C GLU A 12 -4.01 -6.97 -12.39
N ILE A 13 -2.72 -7.16 -12.10
CA ILE A 13 -2.11 -6.97 -10.78
C ILE A 13 -1.09 -5.83 -10.90
N GLU A 14 -1.23 -4.82 -10.06
CA GLU A 14 -0.23 -3.77 -9.89
C GLU A 14 0.39 -3.85 -8.50
N CYS A 15 1.67 -3.48 -8.42
CA CYS A 15 2.44 -3.43 -7.19
C CYS A 15 3.04 -2.05 -7.02
N PHE A 16 2.70 -1.40 -5.92
CA PHE A 16 3.22 -0.10 -5.53
C PHE A 16 4.07 -0.27 -4.28
N SER A 17 5.20 0.42 -4.19
CA SER A 17 6.08 0.34 -3.02
C SER A 17 6.79 1.65 -2.80
N HIS A 18 6.72 2.16 -1.58
CA HIS A 18 7.31 3.42 -1.18
C HIS A 18 7.92 3.32 0.21
N SER A 19 8.97 4.10 0.45
CA SER A 19 9.60 4.26 1.76
C SER A 19 9.37 5.66 2.30
N SER A 20 9.23 5.77 3.61
CA SER A 20 9.17 7.05 4.31
C SER A 20 10.52 7.73 4.25
N SER A 21 10.50 9.05 4.41
CA SER A 21 11.68 9.81 4.79
C SER A 21 12.08 9.52 6.23
N THR A 22 13.22 10.08 6.66
CA THR A 22 13.71 10.09 8.04
C THR A 22 13.37 11.40 8.76
N ASP A 23 12.44 12.20 8.22
CA ASP A 23 12.04 13.48 8.82
C ASP A 23 11.14 13.26 10.04
N GLU A 24 11.61 13.68 11.23
CA GLU A 24 10.90 13.53 12.49
C GLU A 24 9.60 14.36 12.59
N LEU A 25 9.41 15.35 11.71
CA LEU A 25 8.20 16.17 11.69
C LEU A 25 7.03 15.50 10.96
N VAL A 26 7.27 14.38 10.28
CA VAL A 26 6.28 13.69 9.45
C VAL A 26 5.89 12.35 10.08
N ILE A 27 4.59 12.04 10.03
CA ILE A 27 4.10 10.71 10.38
C ILE A 27 4.48 9.76 9.24
N ARG A 28 5.47 8.88 9.46
CA ARG A 28 6.10 8.05 8.42
C ARG A 28 5.10 7.26 7.59
N VAL A 29 4.19 6.54 8.26
CA VAL A 29 3.13 5.75 7.61
C VAL A 29 2.22 6.65 6.76
N LYS A 30 1.86 7.85 7.27
CA LYS A 30 1.02 8.79 6.52
C LYS A 30 1.70 9.23 5.23
N GLU A 31 2.98 9.58 5.30
CA GLU A 31 3.77 10.00 4.14
C GLU A 31 3.72 8.95 3.02
N VAL A 32 3.89 7.68 3.39
CA VAL A 32 3.90 6.57 2.45
C VAL A 32 2.50 6.30 1.88
N LEU A 33 1.46 6.36 2.72
CA LEU A 33 0.07 6.18 2.28
C LEU A 33 -0.43 7.32 1.40
N ASP A 34 0.05 8.55 1.60
CA ASP A 34 -0.27 9.67 0.70
C ASP A 34 0.26 9.40 -0.72
N LYS A 35 1.52 8.93 -0.85
CA LYS A 35 2.13 8.53 -2.15
C LYS A 35 1.37 7.38 -2.81
N LEU A 36 1.03 6.35 -2.03
CA LEU A 36 0.22 5.22 -2.52
C LEU A 36 -1.18 5.67 -2.97
N GLY A 37 -1.77 6.64 -2.27
CA GLY A 37 -3.05 7.21 -2.65
C GLY A 37 -2.99 7.95 -3.98
N GLU A 38 -1.90 8.66 -4.25
CA GLU A 38 -1.64 9.29 -5.55
C GLU A 38 -1.50 8.26 -6.66
N ASP A 39 -0.75 7.17 -6.44
CA ASP A 39 -0.61 6.08 -7.41
C ASP A 39 -1.97 5.47 -7.78
N LEU A 40 -2.81 5.20 -6.77
CA LEU A 40 -4.16 4.66 -6.99
C LEU A 40 -5.08 5.65 -7.73
N LEU A 41 -4.94 6.95 -7.49
CA LEU A 41 -5.72 7.98 -8.22
C LEU A 41 -5.25 8.16 -9.67
N ASN A 42 -3.97 7.93 -9.93
CA ASN A 42 -3.37 8.04 -11.25
C ASN A 42 -3.52 6.75 -12.07
N SER A 43 -3.81 5.62 -11.42
CA SER A 43 -4.14 4.36 -12.12
C SER A 43 -5.48 4.46 -12.83
N SER A 44 -5.55 3.96 -14.07
CA SER A 44 -6.80 3.83 -14.81
C SER A 44 -7.59 2.56 -14.43
N ILE A 45 -7.09 1.76 -13.49
CA ILE A 45 -7.64 0.46 -13.10
C ILE A 45 -8.52 0.62 -11.86
N ASP A 46 -9.74 0.08 -11.94
CA ASP A 46 -10.61 -0.09 -10.78
C ASP A 46 -10.28 -1.41 -10.09
N PHE A 47 -9.38 -1.38 -9.11
CA PHE A 47 -8.94 -2.56 -8.35
C PHE A 47 -10.01 -3.06 -7.38
N GLU A 48 -10.11 -4.38 -7.14
CA GLU A 48 -11.10 -5.03 -6.28
C GLU A 48 -10.51 -5.69 -5.02
N ARG A 49 -9.21 -6.01 -5.05
CA ARG A 49 -8.53 -6.74 -3.96
C ARG A 49 -7.18 -6.12 -3.67
N PHE A 50 -6.87 -5.99 -2.38
CA PHE A 50 -5.65 -5.35 -1.90
C PHE A 50 -4.93 -6.23 -0.89
N VAL A 51 -3.60 -6.27 -0.98
CA VAL A 51 -2.71 -6.80 0.05
C VAL A 51 -1.70 -5.73 0.39
N MET A 52 -1.65 -5.32 1.67
CA MET A 52 -0.71 -4.30 2.16
C MET A 52 0.26 -4.90 3.17
N ILE A 53 1.55 -4.69 2.94
CA ILE A 53 2.62 -5.11 3.86
C ILE A 53 3.30 -3.84 4.34
N ILE A 54 3.30 -3.64 5.66
CA ILE A 54 3.98 -2.52 6.31
C ILE A 54 5.23 -3.07 6.98
N GLU A 55 6.38 -2.65 6.46
CA GLU A 55 7.69 -3.10 6.87
C GLU A 55 8.34 -2.01 7.75
N TYR A 56 8.89 -2.41 8.90
CA TYR A 56 9.53 -1.50 9.88
C TYR A 56 10.69 -2.19 10.61
N ASN A 57 11.48 -1.42 11.36
CA ASN A 57 12.64 -1.91 12.10
C ASN A 57 12.37 -1.95 13.62
N SER A 58 12.94 -2.96 14.29
CA SER A 58 12.90 -3.12 15.76
C SER A 58 13.41 -1.91 16.54
N GLN A 59 14.38 -1.18 16.01
CA GLN A 59 14.96 0.00 16.64
C GLN A 59 14.07 1.25 16.46
N ASN A 60 13.12 1.21 15.54
CA ASN A 60 12.24 2.31 15.19
C ASN A 60 10.81 1.80 15.01
N GLU A 61 10.27 1.24 16.09
CA GLU A 61 8.96 0.59 16.14
C GLU A 61 7.82 1.51 15.67
N LEU A 62 6.76 0.89 15.16
CA LEU A 62 5.55 1.60 14.76
C LEU A 62 4.77 2.05 16.00
N MET A 63 4.64 3.36 16.16
CA MET A 63 3.84 3.93 17.23
C MET A 63 2.35 3.89 16.87
N MET A 64 1.45 3.78 17.86
CA MET A 64 0.01 3.65 17.61
C MET A 64 -0.57 4.82 16.78
N ASN A 65 -0.06 6.04 16.98
CA ASN A 65 -0.44 7.21 16.19
C ASN A 65 -0.04 7.11 14.71
N GLU A 66 1.04 6.40 14.40
CA GLU A 66 1.45 6.11 13.02
C GLU A 66 0.51 5.10 12.34
N MET A 67 -0.29 4.35 13.10
CA MET A 67 -1.24 3.39 12.53
C MET A 67 -2.59 4.03 12.15
N ASN A 68 -2.94 5.18 12.75
CA ASN A 68 -4.21 5.88 12.47
C ASN A 68 -4.46 6.16 10.97
N PRO A 69 -3.45 6.61 10.19
CA PRO A 69 -3.61 6.88 8.76
C PRO A 69 -4.05 5.66 7.93
N ILE A 70 -3.80 4.44 8.38
CA ILE A 70 -4.20 3.22 7.66
C ILE A 70 -5.73 3.14 7.56
N HIS A 71 -6.44 3.49 8.64
CA HIS A 71 -7.89 3.51 8.62
C HIS A 71 -8.43 4.55 7.62
N GLU A 72 -7.84 5.75 7.59
CA GLU A 72 -8.22 6.80 6.64
C GLU A 72 -7.98 6.37 5.20
N PHE A 73 -6.86 5.69 4.93
CA PHE A 73 -6.54 5.13 3.62
C PHE A 73 -7.56 4.08 3.18
N ILE A 74 -7.90 3.13 4.07
CA ILE A 74 -8.90 2.08 3.78
C ILE A 74 -10.25 2.69 3.43
N VAL A 75 -10.74 3.63 4.24
CA VAL A 75 -12.04 4.28 4.01
C VAL A 75 -12.05 5.03 2.68
N LYS A 76 -10.93 5.67 2.30
CA LYS A 76 -10.85 6.50 1.09
C LYS A 76 -10.69 5.67 -0.19
N PHE A 77 -9.80 4.69 -0.19
CA PHE A 77 -9.37 4.02 -1.42
C PHE A 77 -9.90 2.59 -1.56
N VAL A 78 -10.02 1.85 -0.46
CA VAL A 78 -10.51 0.47 -0.48
C VAL A 78 -12.03 0.42 -0.37
N LYS A 79 -12.63 1.24 0.50
CA LYS A 79 -14.08 1.33 0.71
C LYS A 79 -14.68 -0.03 1.08
N ASP A 80 -15.54 -0.59 0.22
CA ASP A 80 -16.24 -1.86 0.35
C ASP A 80 -15.48 -3.05 -0.26
N LYS A 81 -14.29 -2.81 -0.82
CA LYS A 81 -13.44 -3.81 -1.47
C LYS A 81 -12.65 -4.63 -0.47
N LYS A 82 -12.04 -5.73 -0.93
CA LYS A 82 -11.34 -6.69 -0.06
C LYS A 82 -9.92 -6.24 0.21
N MET A 83 -9.53 -6.21 1.49
CA MET A 83 -8.14 -5.94 1.87
C MET A 83 -7.66 -6.91 2.95
N CYS A 84 -6.45 -7.41 2.77
CA CYS A 84 -5.65 -8.01 3.83
C CYS A 84 -4.42 -7.13 4.07
N TRP A 85 -4.00 -7.02 5.33
CA TRP A 85 -2.79 -6.30 5.64
C TRP A 85 -2.06 -6.91 6.83
N GLY A 86 -0.77 -6.65 6.91
CA GLY A 86 0.08 -7.17 7.97
C GLY A 86 1.33 -6.33 8.16
N LEU A 87 1.99 -6.60 9.27
CA LEU A 87 3.26 -5.99 9.63
C LEU A 87 4.39 -6.99 9.38
N SER A 88 5.53 -6.50 8.91
CA SER A 88 6.76 -7.28 8.78
C SER A 88 7.92 -6.51 9.40
N GLN A 89 8.77 -7.19 10.18
CA GLN A 89 9.89 -6.57 10.85
C GLN A 89 11.20 -6.92 10.14
N HIS A 90 11.94 -5.90 9.73
CA HIS A 90 13.15 -6.00 8.93
C HIS A 90 14.19 -4.96 9.40
N ASP A 91 15.38 -5.42 9.80
CA ASP A 91 16.42 -4.54 10.37
C ASP A 91 17.16 -3.70 9.31
N ASP A 92 17.00 -4.01 8.03
CA ASP A 92 17.55 -3.25 6.89
C ASP A 92 16.69 -2.06 6.47
N ILE A 93 15.57 -1.81 7.15
CA ILE A 93 14.69 -0.66 6.92
C ILE A 93 15.01 0.45 7.92
N GLU A 94 15.27 1.66 7.43
CA GLU A 94 15.59 2.81 8.29
C GLU A 94 14.33 3.52 8.83
N GLY A 95 13.29 3.60 7.99
CA GLY A 95 11.99 4.22 8.29
C GLY A 95 10.84 3.22 8.29
N VAL A 96 9.82 3.52 7.50
CA VAL A 96 8.73 2.60 7.17
C VAL A 96 8.72 2.39 5.68
N LYS A 97 8.52 1.16 5.23
CA LYS A 97 8.23 0.85 3.82
C LYS A 97 6.86 0.20 3.74
N ILE A 98 6.03 0.63 2.80
CA ILE A 98 4.73 0.01 2.56
C ILE A 98 4.71 -0.48 1.13
N THR A 99 4.37 -1.76 0.98
CA THR A 99 4.12 -2.40 -0.30
C THR A 99 2.63 -2.69 -0.42
N LEU A 100 2.00 -2.22 -1.48
CA LEU A 100 0.59 -2.43 -1.79
C LEU A 100 0.48 -3.20 -3.10
N VAL A 101 -0.11 -4.39 -3.05
CA VAL A 101 -0.48 -5.17 -4.23
C VAL A 101 -1.98 -5.03 -4.43
N ALA A 102 -2.38 -4.63 -5.64
CA ALA A 102 -3.77 -4.43 -5.99
C ALA A 102 -4.12 -5.28 -7.21
N SER A 103 -5.25 -5.97 -7.19
CA SER A 103 -5.77 -6.73 -8.33
C SER A 103 -7.16 -6.27 -8.69
N LYS A 104 -7.48 -6.34 -9.98
CA LYS A 104 -8.87 -6.32 -10.48
C LYS A 104 -9.64 -7.59 -10.06
#